data_AF-E6Q0J2-F1
#
_entry.id   AF-E6Q0J2-F1
#
_cell.length_a   1.000
_cell.length_b   1.000
_cell.length_c   1.000
_cell.angle_alpha   90.00
_cell.angle_beta   90.00
_cell.angle_gamma   90.00
#
_symmetry.space_group_name_H-M   'P 1'
#
loop_
_entity.id
_entity.type
_entity.pdbx_description
1 polymer ?
#
loop_
_entity_poly.entity_id
_entity_poly.type
_entity_poly.pdbx_seq_one_letter_code
_entity_poly.pdbx_strand_id
1 'polypeptide(L)'
;METIDLTRLRAYTKETGQPTHPEMLDTRPMEHVTKIEIDEEHITVEFDERTTRYYNANEIVKREWVYKYNDDAAFVRAIAGVIDLARKHLKDMPENIACPPGCAECCSGYEPFVTKADVERLAEHLDMSFADVMREYIIERRSADGYHLGWVRKVTEDVADRCVFLKGTKSGRFYCGVYEGRPGDCREFSPIGCEDVDDMISRRSKFEPGTPFQPKKRTARRSRR
;
A
#
# COMPACT_ATOMS: atom_id res chain seq x y z
N MET A 1 -5.68 29.78 -10.84
CA MET A 1 -7.11 29.91 -10.46
C MET A 1 -7.89 30.08 -11.75
N GLU A 2 -8.62 29.07 -12.19
CA GLU A 2 -9.60 29.22 -13.26
C GLU A 2 -10.74 30.13 -12.77
N THR A 3 -11.13 31.10 -13.58
CA THR A 3 -12.22 32.01 -13.28
C THR A 3 -13.54 31.30 -13.52
N ILE A 4 -14.31 31.03 -12.47
CA ILE A 4 -15.61 30.36 -12.57
C ILE A 4 -16.63 31.33 -13.19
N ASP A 5 -17.21 30.95 -14.34
CA ASP A 5 -18.28 31.69 -15.00
C ASP A 5 -19.59 31.58 -14.20
N LEU A 6 -19.92 32.65 -13.48
CA LEU A 6 -21.11 32.78 -12.63
C LEU A 6 -22.43 32.58 -13.40
N THR A 7 -22.42 32.74 -14.73
CA THR A 7 -23.60 32.53 -15.57
C THR A 7 -24.00 31.05 -15.67
N ARG A 8 -23.04 30.14 -15.49
CA ARG A 8 -23.27 28.69 -15.51
C ARG A 8 -23.61 28.12 -14.14
N LEU A 9 -23.44 28.90 -13.07
CA LEU A 9 -23.56 28.42 -11.71
C LEU A 9 -24.96 27.88 -11.35
N ARG A 10 -26.00 28.56 -11.86
CA ARG A 10 -27.39 28.11 -11.68
C ARG A 10 -27.67 26.80 -12.43
N ALA A 11 -27.02 26.59 -13.58
CA ALA A 11 -27.12 25.32 -14.31
C ALA A 11 -26.38 24.21 -13.55
N TYR A 12 -25.18 24.50 -13.04
CA TYR A 12 -24.37 23.57 -12.25
C TYR A 12 -25.07 23.13 -10.96
N THR A 13 -25.64 24.05 -10.17
CA THR A 13 -26.43 23.70 -8.98
C THR A 13 -27.66 22.88 -9.34
N LYS A 14 -28.32 23.20 -10.46
CA LYS A 14 -29.50 22.43 -10.89
C LYS A 14 -29.14 21.02 -11.37
N GLU A 15 -27.94 20.84 -11.91
CA GLU A 15 -27.43 19.56 -12.42
C GLU A 15 -26.84 18.69 -11.30
N THR A 16 -26.12 19.30 -10.34
CA THR A 16 -25.37 18.57 -9.30
C THR A 16 -26.03 18.57 -7.93
N GLY A 17 -27.03 19.42 -7.69
CA GLY A 17 -27.65 19.61 -6.37
C GLY A 17 -26.76 20.34 -5.35
N GLN A 18 -25.57 20.80 -5.74
CA GLN A 18 -24.61 21.42 -4.82
C GLN A 18 -24.85 22.93 -4.66
N PRO A 19 -24.60 23.50 -3.46
CA PRO A 19 -24.90 24.90 -3.16
C PRO A 19 -24.16 25.90 -4.05
N THR A 20 -24.86 26.98 -4.40
CA THR A 20 -24.48 28.07 -5.31
C THR A 20 -23.42 29.03 -4.76
N HIS A 21 -22.56 28.61 -3.83
CA HIS A 21 -21.48 29.45 -3.31
C HIS A 21 -20.15 28.94 -3.90
N PRO A 22 -19.72 29.45 -5.07
CA PRO A 22 -18.52 28.94 -5.75
C PRO A 22 -17.27 29.11 -4.91
N GLU A 23 -17.24 30.14 -4.06
CA GLU A 23 -16.20 30.37 -3.06
C GLU A 23 -16.07 29.24 -2.03
N MET A 24 -17.12 28.43 -1.86
CA MET A 24 -17.12 27.27 -0.97
C MET A 24 -16.93 25.95 -1.73
N LEU A 25 -16.85 25.98 -3.07
CA LEU A 25 -16.55 24.80 -3.86
C LEU A 25 -15.03 24.60 -3.89
N ASP A 26 -14.60 23.48 -3.32
CA ASP A 26 -13.21 23.08 -3.39
C ASP A 26 -12.92 22.45 -4.76
N THR A 27 -12.45 23.25 -5.71
CA THR A 27 -12.23 22.84 -7.12
C THR A 27 -10.87 22.17 -7.37
N ARG A 28 -10.06 21.97 -6.33
CA ARG A 28 -8.76 21.30 -6.49
C ARG A 28 -9.00 19.83 -6.87
N PRO A 29 -8.15 19.24 -7.74
CA PRO A 29 -8.27 17.83 -8.07
C PRO A 29 -8.16 16.98 -6.80
N MET A 30 -8.89 15.87 -6.79
CA MET A 30 -8.77 14.85 -5.76
C MET A 30 -7.52 14.02 -6.06
N GLU A 31 -6.48 14.22 -5.25
CA GLU A 31 -5.22 13.49 -5.31
C GLU A 31 -5.00 12.76 -3.98
N HIS A 32 -4.27 11.64 -3.99
CA HIS A 32 -3.92 10.88 -2.78
C HIS A 32 -5.14 10.49 -1.94
N VAL A 33 -6.04 9.67 -2.49
CA VAL A 33 -7.21 9.19 -1.75
C VAL A 33 -6.73 8.27 -0.62
N THR A 34 -6.98 8.67 0.62
CA THR A 34 -6.52 7.94 1.80
C THR A 34 -7.60 7.01 2.35
N LYS A 35 -8.87 7.37 2.20
CA LYS A 35 -10.00 6.59 2.71
C LYS A 35 -11.24 6.79 1.83
N ILE A 36 -11.95 5.70 1.58
CA ILE A 36 -13.30 5.75 1.03
C ILE A 36 -14.20 4.99 2.00
N GLU A 37 -15.17 5.70 2.57
CA GLU A 37 -16.25 5.09 3.34
C GLU A 37 -17.52 5.09 2.50
N ILE A 38 -18.21 3.96 2.51
CA ILE A 38 -19.48 3.78 1.80
C ILE A 38 -20.46 3.27 2.85
N ASP A 39 -21.51 4.05 3.10
CA ASP A 39 -22.63 3.63 3.93
C ASP A 39 -23.88 3.37 3.06
N GLU A 40 -25.06 3.29 3.67
CA GLU A 40 -26.31 2.99 2.95
C GLU A 40 -26.73 4.10 1.97
N GLU A 41 -26.26 5.34 2.17
CA GLU A 41 -26.68 6.51 1.41
C GLU A 41 -25.53 7.38 0.88
N HIS A 42 -24.35 7.34 1.51
CA HIS A 42 -23.24 8.25 1.23
C HIS A 42 -21.95 7.51 0.87
N ILE A 43 -21.17 8.18 0.02
CA ILE A 43 -19.75 7.90 -0.18
C ILE A 43 -19.00 9.10 0.40
N THR A 44 -18.10 8.82 1.35
CA THR A 44 -17.18 9.80 1.90
C THR A 44 -15.78 9.47 1.42
N VAL A 45 -15.13 10.41 0.75
CA VAL A 45 -13.75 10.28 0.27
C VAL A 45 -12.85 11.23 1.06
N GLU A 46 -11.92 10.68 1.81
CA GLU A 46 -10.83 11.44 2.44
C GLU A 46 -9.60 11.40 1.54
N PHE A 47 -8.96 12.56 1.37
CA PHE A 47 -7.84 12.71 0.45
C PHE A 47 -6.90 13.85 0.86
N ASP A 48 -5.73 13.92 0.23
CA ASP A 48 -4.68 14.91 0.52
C ASP A 48 -4.27 14.99 2.01
N GLU A 49 -4.25 13.86 2.72
CA GLU A 49 -3.84 13.84 4.13
C GLU A 49 -2.38 14.26 4.32
N ARG A 50 -2.14 15.17 5.26
CA ARG A 50 -0.81 15.61 5.69
C ARG A 50 -0.70 15.50 7.20
N THR A 51 0.31 14.76 7.65
CA THR A 51 0.66 14.65 9.07
C THR A 51 1.90 15.47 9.38
N THR A 52 1.78 16.50 10.21
CA THR A 52 2.89 17.23 10.81
C THR A 52 3.19 16.63 12.18
N ARG A 53 4.42 16.13 12.37
CA ARG A 53 4.84 15.50 13.63
C ARG A 53 5.51 16.50 14.57
N TYR A 54 5.05 16.58 15.80
CA TYR A 54 5.66 17.33 16.89
C TYR A 54 6.17 16.35 17.98
N TYR A 55 7.03 16.85 18.88
CA TYR A 55 7.67 16.02 19.91
C TYR A 55 6.67 15.24 20.79
N ASN A 56 5.48 15.79 21.02
CA ASN A 56 4.44 15.21 21.89
C ASN A 56 3.03 15.20 21.25
N ALA A 57 2.91 15.56 19.97
CA ALA A 57 1.62 15.61 19.28
C ALA A 57 1.82 15.45 17.77
N ASN A 58 0.80 14.99 17.06
CA ASN A 58 0.76 15.03 15.60
C ASN A 58 -0.44 15.86 15.18
N GLU A 59 -0.26 16.71 14.17
CA GLU A 59 -1.34 17.44 13.52
C GLU A 59 -1.63 16.78 12.19
N ILE A 60 -2.87 16.35 11.99
CA ILE A 60 -3.31 15.67 10.76
C ILE A 60 -4.31 16.59 10.09
N VAL A 61 -3.98 17.04 8.87
CA VAL A 61 -4.86 17.85 8.02
C VAL A 61 -5.26 17.00 6.83
N LYS A 62 -6.55 16.80 6.63
CA LYS A 62 -7.10 16.06 5.49
C LYS A 62 -8.30 16.80 4.89
N ARG A 63 -8.64 16.45 3.65
CA ARG A 63 -9.82 16.96 2.94
C ARG A 63 -10.85 15.85 2.82
N GLU A 64 -12.12 16.24 2.81
CA GLU A 64 -13.23 15.31 2.80
C GLU A 64 -14.25 15.73 1.74
N TRP A 65 -14.70 14.76 0.95
CA TRP A 65 -15.82 14.91 0.02
C TRP A 65 -16.92 13.92 0.36
N VAL A 66 -18.12 14.43 0.68
CA VAL A 66 -19.29 13.61 1.01
C VAL A 66 -20.32 13.74 -0.11
N TYR A 67 -20.73 12.60 -0.67
CA TYR A 67 -21.70 12.54 -1.76
C TYR A 67 -22.79 11.52 -1.48
N LYS A 68 -24.05 11.94 -1.63
CA LYS A 68 -25.22 11.07 -1.54
C LYS A 68 -25.38 10.29 -2.84
N TYR A 69 -24.95 9.04 -2.87
CA TYR A 69 -24.76 8.28 -4.11
C TYR A 69 -26.03 7.60 -4.62
N ASN A 70 -26.99 7.37 -3.72
CA ASN A 70 -28.24 6.67 -4.01
C ASN A 70 -29.20 7.46 -4.92
N ASP A 71 -28.97 8.76 -5.09
CA ASP A 71 -29.71 9.61 -6.02
C ASP A 71 -29.24 9.44 -7.49
N ASP A 72 -28.08 8.83 -7.73
CA ASP A 72 -27.53 8.57 -9.07
C ASP A 72 -27.47 7.06 -9.38
N ALA A 73 -28.25 6.63 -10.37
CA ALA A 73 -28.35 5.21 -10.75
C ALA A 73 -27.04 4.61 -11.27
N ALA A 74 -26.13 5.41 -11.83
CA ALA A 74 -24.81 4.96 -12.26
C ALA A 74 -23.92 4.67 -11.05
N PHE A 75 -23.94 5.55 -10.04
CA PHE A 75 -23.23 5.31 -8.78
C PHE A 75 -23.76 4.08 -8.06
N VAL A 76 -25.09 3.93 -7.93
CA VAL A 76 -25.70 2.74 -7.30
C VAL A 76 -25.21 1.44 -7.95
N ARG A 77 -25.18 1.39 -9.28
CA ARG A 77 -24.67 0.20 -10.01
C ARG A 77 -23.17 -0.02 -9.78
N ALA A 78 -22.38 1.05 -9.75
CA ALA A 78 -20.95 0.94 -9.51
C ALA A 78 -20.66 0.37 -8.11
N ILE A 79 -21.32 0.90 -7.08
CA ILE A 79 -21.17 0.46 -5.68
C ILE A 79 -21.63 -0.99 -5.51
N ALA A 80 -22.76 -1.37 -6.12
CA ALA A 80 -23.18 -2.78 -6.14
C ALA A 80 -22.11 -3.70 -6.73
N GLY A 81 -21.47 -3.30 -7.84
CA GLY A 81 -20.35 -4.02 -8.43
C GLY A 81 -19.14 -4.15 -7.51
N VAL A 82 -18.79 -3.10 -6.77
CA VAL A 82 -17.71 -3.13 -5.76
C VAL A 82 -18.05 -4.11 -4.64
N ILE A 83 -19.28 -4.07 -4.12
CA ILE A 83 -19.74 -4.98 -3.05
C ILE A 83 -19.67 -6.44 -3.51
N ASP A 84 -20.13 -6.75 -4.72
CA ASP A 84 -20.11 -8.12 -5.24
C ASP A 84 -18.69 -8.62 -5.48
N LEU A 85 -17.79 -7.76 -5.96
CA LEU A 85 -16.37 -8.07 -6.05
C LEU A 85 -15.74 -8.31 -4.68
N ALA A 86 -16.05 -7.46 -3.70
CA ALA A 86 -15.56 -7.61 -2.32
C ALA A 86 -16.00 -8.96 -1.74
N ARG A 87 -17.28 -9.33 -1.86
CA ARG A 87 -17.82 -10.62 -1.42
C ARG A 87 -17.13 -11.82 -2.08
N LYS A 88 -16.73 -11.68 -3.34
CA LYS A 88 -16.05 -12.74 -4.10
C LYS A 88 -14.59 -12.95 -3.65
N HIS A 89 -13.92 -11.86 -3.28
CA HIS A 89 -12.46 -11.84 -3.13
C HIS A 89 -11.99 -11.73 -1.68
N LEU A 90 -12.77 -11.14 -0.79
CA LEU A 90 -12.43 -10.98 0.61
C LEU A 90 -12.98 -12.17 1.41
N LYS A 91 -12.11 -12.74 2.25
CA LYS A 91 -12.46 -13.75 3.24
C LYS A 91 -12.20 -13.14 4.61
N ASP A 92 -13.05 -13.46 5.57
CA ASP A 92 -12.83 -13.04 6.95
C ASP A 92 -11.49 -13.55 7.44
N MET A 93 -10.70 -12.62 7.97
CA MET A 93 -9.41 -12.92 8.54
C MET A 93 -9.60 -13.17 10.04
N PRO A 94 -8.99 -14.22 10.62
CA PRO A 94 -9.10 -14.45 12.05
C PRO A 94 -8.52 -13.25 12.81
N GLU A 95 -9.20 -12.85 13.90
CA GLU A 95 -8.87 -11.66 14.73
C GLU A 95 -7.46 -11.71 15.36
N ASN A 96 -6.78 -12.86 15.30
CA ASN A 96 -5.60 -13.19 16.11
C ASN A 96 -4.38 -13.58 15.26
N ILE A 97 -3.98 -12.77 14.28
CA ILE A 97 -2.75 -13.01 13.52
C ILE A 97 -1.54 -12.48 14.28
N ALA A 98 -0.71 -13.39 14.80
CA ALA A 98 0.57 -13.06 15.43
C ALA A 98 1.73 -13.35 14.46
N CYS A 99 2.70 -12.44 14.38
CA CYS A 99 3.95 -12.64 13.64
C CYS A 99 5.12 -12.82 14.63
N PRO A 100 5.46 -14.07 15.04
CA PRO A 100 6.54 -14.29 16.00
C PRO A 100 7.92 -13.83 15.44
N PRO A 101 8.83 -13.34 16.29
CA PRO A 101 10.16 -12.89 15.86
C PRO A 101 10.93 -13.99 15.12
N GLY A 102 11.56 -13.63 13.99
CA GLY A 102 12.41 -14.54 13.22
C GLY A 102 11.69 -15.65 12.46
N CYS A 103 10.35 -15.68 12.42
CA CYS A 103 9.57 -16.73 11.75
C CYS A 103 9.47 -16.57 10.22
N ALA A 104 9.59 -15.34 9.71
CA ALA A 104 9.39 -14.96 8.30
C ALA A 104 7.97 -15.16 7.73
N GLU A 105 6.97 -15.47 8.54
CA GLU A 105 5.61 -15.77 8.05
C GLU A 105 4.95 -14.56 7.37
N CYS A 106 5.18 -13.33 7.85
CA CYS A 106 4.71 -12.14 7.12
C CYS A 106 5.45 -11.97 5.77
N CYS A 107 6.69 -12.43 5.66
CA CYS A 107 7.47 -12.32 4.43
C CYS A 107 7.10 -13.40 3.39
N SER A 108 6.51 -14.52 3.80
CA SER A 108 5.96 -15.57 2.91
C SER A 108 4.49 -15.35 2.60
N GLY A 109 3.67 -14.99 3.59
CA GLY A 109 2.20 -14.94 3.45
C GLY A 109 1.62 -13.59 3.01
N TYR A 110 2.40 -12.51 3.01
CA TYR A 110 1.89 -11.16 2.70
C TYR A 110 2.62 -10.52 1.51
N GLU A 111 1.86 -9.79 0.68
CA GLU A 111 2.33 -8.98 -0.44
C GLU A 111 2.20 -7.50 -0.05
N PRO A 112 3.27 -6.87 0.44
CA PRO A 112 3.22 -5.46 0.84
C PRO A 112 3.03 -4.58 -0.39
N PHE A 113 2.04 -3.70 -0.34
CA PHE A 113 1.88 -2.67 -1.35
C PHE A 113 3.03 -1.67 -1.24
N VAL A 114 3.37 -1.08 -2.39
CA VAL A 114 4.40 -0.05 -2.48
C VAL A 114 3.83 1.22 -3.11
N THR A 115 4.08 2.34 -2.46
CA THR A 115 3.86 3.68 -3.00
C THR A 115 5.08 4.16 -3.78
N LYS A 116 4.97 5.30 -4.46
CA LYS A 116 6.12 5.96 -5.06
C LYS A 116 7.24 6.25 -4.04
N ALA A 117 6.86 6.75 -2.86
CA ALA A 117 7.80 7.05 -1.79
C ALA A 117 8.50 5.79 -1.24
N ASP A 118 7.83 4.64 -1.25
CA ASP A 118 8.46 3.35 -0.88
C ASP A 118 9.53 2.94 -1.88
N VAL A 119 9.25 3.09 -3.17
CA VAL A 119 10.20 2.74 -4.24
C VAL A 119 11.40 3.69 -4.21
N GLU A 120 11.20 4.98 -3.96
CA GLU A 120 12.29 5.95 -3.75
C GLU A 120 13.15 5.58 -2.54
N ARG A 121 12.54 5.22 -1.40
CA ARG A 121 13.30 4.72 -0.23
C ARG A 121 14.10 3.45 -0.53
N LEU A 122 13.52 2.51 -1.27
CA LEU A 122 14.22 1.29 -1.67
C LEU A 122 15.39 1.60 -2.61
N ALA A 123 15.19 2.51 -3.57
CA ALA A 123 16.21 2.96 -4.50
C ALA A 123 17.40 3.61 -3.77
N GLU A 124 17.13 4.52 -2.83
CA GLU A 124 18.15 5.13 -1.97
C GLU A 124 18.88 4.09 -1.12
N HIS A 125 18.15 3.14 -0.54
CA HIS A 125 18.74 2.11 0.31
C HIS A 125 19.62 1.11 -0.45
N LEU A 126 19.25 0.79 -1.69
CA LEU A 126 19.93 -0.19 -2.53
C LEU A 126 20.99 0.43 -3.46
N ASP A 127 21.14 1.75 -3.46
CA ASP A 127 21.98 2.50 -4.42
C ASP A 127 21.62 2.17 -5.88
N MET A 128 20.31 2.14 -6.16
CA MET A 128 19.73 1.82 -7.47
C MET A 128 18.87 2.97 -7.97
N SER A 129 18.63 3.02 -9.29
CA SER A 129 17.64 3.96 -9.82
C SER A 129 16.22 3.50 -9.49
N PHE A 130 15.28 4.45 -9.42
CA PHE A 130 13.84 4.15 -9.28
C PHE A 130 13.36 3.15 -10.33
N ALA A 131 13.79 3.31 -11.59
CA ALA A 131 13.39 2.45 -12.70
C ALA A 131 13.93 1.02 -12.53
N ASP A 132 15.14 0.86 -11.99
CA ASP A 132 15.72 -0.45 -11.73
C ASP A 132 15.00 -1.16 -10.60
N VAL A 133 14.65 -0.46 -9.52
CA VAL A 133 13.85 -1.02 -8.42
C VAL A 133 12.47 -1.46 -8.90
N MET A 134 11.78 -0.61 -9.67
CA MET A 134 10.48 -0.96 -10.27
C MET A 134 10.57 -2.24 -11.12
N ARG A 135 11.61 -2.36 -11.95
CA ARG A 135 11.80 -3.50 -12.83
C ARG A 135 12.14 -4.78 -12.05
N GLU A 136 13.06 -4.70 -11.10
CA GLU A 136 13.66 -5.86 -10.45
C GLU A 136 12.86 -6.36 -9.24
N TYR A 137 12.30 -5.44 -8.46
CA TYR A 137 11.74 -5.77 -7.15
C TYR A 137 10.25 -5.51 -7.01
N ILE A 138 9.61 -4.83 -7.96
CA ILE A 138 8.18 -4.53 -7.91
C ILE A 138 7.43 -5.30 -8.99
N ILE A 139 6.25 -5.82 -8.64
CA ILE A 139 5.25 -6.28 -9.60
C ILE A 139 4.26 -5.12 -9.76
N GLU A 140 4.27 -4.49 -10.92
CA GLU A 140 3.47 -3.29 -11.18
C GLU A 140 1.97 -3.63 -11.19
N ARG A 141 1.23 -2.97 -10.31
CA ARG A 141 -0.24 -2.97 -10.32
C ARG A 141 -0.72 -1.70 -9.64
N ARG A 142 -1.02 -0.70 -10.46
CA ARG A 142 -1.39 0.62 -9.96
C ARG A 142 -2.78 0.57 -9.32
N SER A 143 -2.94 1.29 -8.20
CA SER A 143 -4.26 1.60 -7.67
C SER A 143 -5.03 2.51 -8.63
N ALA A 144 -6.36 2.62 -8.45
CA ALA A 144 -7.21 3.41 -9.32
C ALA A 144 -6.82 4.90 -9.35
N ASP A 145 -6.27 5.41 -8.25
CA ASP A 145 -5.77 6.78 -8.09
C ASP A 145 -4.26 6.91 -8.33
N GLY A 146 -3.58 5.81 -8.68
CA GLY A 146 -2.14 5.77 -8.92
C GLY A 146 -1.26 5.96 -7.67
N TYR A 147 -1.84 5.99 -6.47
CA TYR A 147 -1.09 6.12 -5.21
C TYR A 147 -0.16 4.92 -4.95
N HIS A 148 -0.69 3.71 -5.10
CA HIS A 148 0.10 2.48 -5.08
C HIS A 148 0.59 2.14 -6.47
N LEU A 149 1.84 1.70 -6.58
CA LEU A 149 2.49 1.31 -7.83
C LEU A 149 2.48 -0.21 -8.05
N GLY A 150 2.23 -0.99 -7.01
CA GLY A 150 2.24 -2.45 -7.06
C GLY A 150 2.55 -3.06 -5.71
N TRP A 151 3.16 -4.24 -5.73
CA TRP A 151 3.67 -4.92 -4.53
C TRP A 151 5.11 -5.41 -4.70
N VAL A 152 5.75 -5.70 -3.57
CA VAL A 152 7.08 -6.30 -3.57
C VAL A 152 7.04 -7.70 -4.16
N ARG A 153 7.92 -7.95 -5.11
CA ARG A 153 8.08 -9.22 -5.81
C ARG A 153 8.39 -10.36 -4.81
N LYS A 154 7.86 -11.54 -5.11
CA LYS A 154 8.22 -12.81 -4.44
C LYS A 154 9.34 -13.53 -5.20
N VAL A 155 9.99 -14.50 -4.58
CA VAL A 155 11.07 -15.27 -5.23
C VAL A 155 10.55 -16.02 -6.48
N THR A 156 9.28 -16.43 -6.47
CA THR A 156 8.55 -16.98 -7.61
C THR A 156 7.23 -16.23 -7.83
N GLU A 157 6.44 -16.62 -8.82
CA GLU A 157 5.09 -16.05 -9.05
C GLU A 157 4.04 -16.58 -8.06
N ASP A 158 4.41 -17.53 -7.19
CA ASP A 158 3.51 -18.05 -6.16
C ASP A 158 3.40 -17.05 -5.01
N VAL A 159 2.17 -16.61 -4.72
CA VAL A 159 1.86 -15.69 -3.63
C VAL A 159 2.26 -16.21 -2.26
N ALA A 160 2.29 -17.54 -2.08
CA ALA A 160 2.73 -18.19 -0.85
C ALA A 160 4.27 -18.26 -0.70
N ASP A 161 5.02 -17.81 -1.71
CA ASP A 161 6.48 -17.80 -1.65
C ASP A 161 7.01 -16.58 -0.89
N ARG A 162 8.30 -16.64 -0.59
CA ARG A 162 9.03 -15.66 0.21
C ARG A 162 9.27 -14.38 -0.57
N CYS A 163 9.23 -13.26 0.14
CA CYS A 163 9.67 -11.96 -0.34
C CYS A 163 11.13 -12.03 -0.85
N VAL A 164 11.42 -11.35 -1.96
CA VAL A 164 12.78 -11.27 -2.56
C VAL A 164 13.84 -10.70 -1.61
N PHE A 165 13.42 -9.88 -0.65
CA PHE A 165 14.30 -9.29 0.36
C PHE A 165 14.46 -10.15 1.61
N LEU A 166 13.76 -11.28 1.73
CA LEU A 166 13.93 -12.17 2.87
C LEU A 166 15.29 -12.89 2.77
N LYS A 167 16.07 -12.82 3.85
CA LYS A 167 17.39 -13.42 3.97
C LYS A 167 17.45 -14.40 5.16
N GLY A 168 18.47 -15.24 5.17
CA GLY A 168 18.73 -16.26 6.19
C GLY A 168 18.40 -17.68 5.71
N THR A 169 19.04 -18.68 6.31
CA THR A 169 18.66 -20.13 6.31
C THR A 169 19.69 -21.05 7.01
N LYS A 170 20.85 -20.57 7.52
CA LYS A 170 21.83 -21.47 8.17
C LYS A 170 21.55 -21.77 9.66
N SER A 171 20.88 -20.89 10.39
CA SER A 171 20.60 -21.00 11.83
C SER A 171 19.12 -21.17 12.18
N GLY A 172 18.24 -21.20 11.17
CA GLY A 172 16.78 -21.16 11.38
C GLY A 172 16.20 -19.76 11.65
N ARG A 173 17.02 -18.71 11.69
CA ARG A 173 16.56 -17.31 11.83
C ARG A 173 16.53 -16.59 10.47
N PHE A 174 15.45 -15.84 10.22
CA PHE A 174 15.29 -15.01 9.04
C PHE A 174 15.40 -13.52 9.35
N TYR A 175 15.82 -12.72 8.37
CA TYR A 175 15.92 -11.27 8.48
C TYR A 175 15.59 -10.57 7.16
N CYS A 176 15.19 -9.30 7.22
CA CYS A 176 14.90 -8.49 6.03
C CYS A 176 16.20 -7.83 5.53
N GLY A 177 16.53 -8.04 4.26
CA GLY A 177 17.71 -7.44 3.61
C GLY A 177 17.58 -5.93 3.34
N VAL A 178 16.39 -5.36 3.47
CA VAL A 178 16.10 -3.93 3.28
C VAL A 178 15.47 -3.32 4.53
N TYR A 179 15.83 -3.78 5.73
CA TYR A 179 15.12 -3.45 6.97
C TYR A 179 14.90 -1.94 7.18
N GLU A 180 15.92 -1.13 6.92
CA GLU A 180 15.86 0.34 7.02
C GLU A 180 15.15 1.00 5.84
N GLY A 181 15.11 0.34 4.68
CA GLY A 181 14.42 0.77 3.46
C GLY A 181 13.02 0.17 3.29
N ARG A 182 12.47 -0.52 4.31
CA ARG A 182 11.20 -1.24 4.20
C ARG A 182 10.04 -0.35 3.73
N PRO A 183 9.13 -0.87 2.89
CA PRO A 183 7.88 -0.20 2.56
C PRO A 183 7.00 0.11 3.78
N GLY A 184 6.07 1.05 3.65
CA GLY A 184 5.11 1.45 4.68
C GLY A 184 4.40 0.26 5.33
N ASP A 185 3.74 -0.57 4.52
CA ASP A 185 3.05 -1.78 4.97
C ASP A 185 3.96 -2.70 5.80
N CYS A 186 5.24 -2.84 5.42
CA CYS A 186 6.21 -3.66 6.14
C CYS A 186 6.66 -3.05 7.49
N ARG A 187 6.51 -1.73 7.67
CA ARG A 187 6.81 -1.03 8.92
C ARG A 187 5.65 -1.06 9.89
N GLU A 188 4.42 -1.18 9.39
CA GLU A 188 3.21 -1.28 10.20
C GLU A 188 3.10 -2.59 10.97
N PHE A 189 3.76 -3.65 10.49
CA PHE A 189 4.06 -4.82 11.32
C PHE A 189 5.00 -4.41 12.45
N SER A 190 4.39 -3.89 13.52
CA SER A 190 5.05 -3.65 14.79
C SER A 190 5.56 -5.00 15.27
N PRO A 191 6.84 -5.11 15.65
CA PRO A 191 7.36 -6.36 16.14
C PRO A 191 6.80 -6.62 17.54
N ILE A 192 5.59 -7.16 17.60
CA ILE A 192 5.06 -7.76 18.82
C ILE A 192 6.00 -8.93 19.12
N GLY A 193 6.87 -8.74 20.11
CA GLY A 193 7.93 -9.70 20.47
C GLY A 193 9.37 -9.30 20.12
N CYS A 194 9.65 -8.05 19.71
CA CYS A 194 11.04 -7.57 19.52
C CYS A 194 11.85 -7.43 20.84
N GLU A 195 11.36 -7.95 21.96
CA GLU A 195 12.15 -8.05 23.20
C GLU A 195 13.23 -9.16 23.10
N ASP A 196 13.13 -10.06 22.10
CA ASP A 196 14.09 -11.14 21.86
C ASP A 196 14.81 -11.07 20.49
N VAL A 197 14.89 -9.90 19.85
CA VAL A 197 15.91 -9.69 18.80
C VAL A 197 17.25 -9.46 19.47
N ASP A 198 17.87 -10.57 19.87
CA ASP A 198 19.27 -10.75 20.25
C ASP A 198 20.11 -9.45 20.08
N ASP A 199 20.24 -8.67 21.17
CA ASP A 199 21.02 -7.42 21.22
C ASP A 199 22.50 -7.61 20.84
N MET A 200 22.92 -8.87 20.65
CA MET A 200 24.22 -9.28 20.14
C MET A 200 24.39 -9.12 18.62
N ILE A 201 23.32 -8.85 17.85
CA ILE A 201 23.46 -8.53 16.43
C ILE A 201 23.99 -7.09 16.30
N SER A 202 25.30 -6.98 16.09
CA SER A 202 25.99 -5.71 15.86
C SER A 202 25.31 -4.85 14.80
N ARG A 203 24.68 -3.75 15.23
CA ARG A 203 24.11 -2.70 14.37
C ARG A 203 25.18 -1.81 13.70
N ARG A 204 26.48 -2.11 13.89
CA ARG A 204 27.61 -1.26 13.48
C ARG A 204 28.18 -1.56 12.10
N SER A 205 27.73 -2.62 11.42
CA SER A 205 28.19 -2.92 10.06
C SER A 205 27.36 -2.17 9.03
N LYS A 206 28.03 -1.43 8.13
CA LYS A 206 27.44 -1.07 6.83
C LYS A 206 27.03 -2.38 6.15
N PHE A 207 25.75 -2.53 5.88
CA PHE A 207 25.22 -3.72 5.24
C PHE A 207 25.53 -3.66 3.75
N GLU A 208 26.44 -4.51 3.30
CA GLU A 208 26.59 -4.75 1.87
C GLU A 208 25.40 -5.59 1.38
N PRO A 209 24.72 -5.20 0.29
CA PRO A 209 23.65 -5.99 -0.29
C PRO A 209 24.11 -7.42 -0.56
N GLY A 210 23.67 -8.37 0.27
CA GLY A 210 23.97 -9.78 0.08
C GLY A 210 23.29 -10.30 -1.18
N THR A 211 23.94 -11.25 -1.87
CA THR A 211 23.42 -11.81 -3.12
C THR A 211 21.94 -12.21 -2.99
N PRO A 212 21.10 -11.94 -4.01
CA PRO A 212 19.73 -12.45 -4.06
C PRO A 212 19.75 -13.96 -3.79
N PHE A 213 18.81 -14.45 -2.97
CA PHE A 213 18.70 -15.88 -2.74
C PHE A 213 18.38 -16.56 -4.07
N GLN A 214 19.31 -17.38 -4.56
CA GLN A 214 19.08 -18.18 -5.75
C GLN A 214 18.38 -19.47 -5.33
N PRO A 215 17.09 -19.68 -5.67
CA PRO A 215 16.43 -20.94 -5.38
C PRO A 215 17.20 -22.08 -6.06
N LYS A 216 17.42 -23.18 -5.32
CA LYS A 216 18.00 -24.39 -5.91
C LYS A 216 17.17 -24.78 -7.14
N LYS A 217 17.80 -24.79 -8.32
CA LYS A 217 17.15 -25.27 -9.55
C LYS A 217 16.55 -26.65 -9.27
N ARG A 218 15.23 -26.78 -9.38
CA ARG A 218 14.56 -28.10 -9.39
C ARG A 218 15.20 -28.90 -10.51
N THR A 219 16.01 -29.90 -10.15
CA THR A 219 16.48 -30.88 -11.13
C THR A 219 15.26 -31.49 -11.77
N ALA A 220 15.09 -31.25 -13.08
CA ALA A 220 14.01 -31.82 -13.87
C ALA A 220 13.97 -33.33 -13.60
N ARG A 221 12.86 -33.79 -13.02
CA ARG A 221 12.60 -35.20 -12.78
C ARG A 221 12.54 -35.84 -14.16
N ARG A 222 13.62 -36.52 -14.58
CA ARG A 222 13.66 -37.31 -15.81
C ARG A 222 12.45 -38.24 -15.80
N SER A 223 11.46 -37.98 -16.64
CA SER A 223 10.41 -38.94 -16.96
C SER A 223 11.09 -40.13 -17.62
N ARG A 224 11.26 -41.22 -16.89
CA ARG A 224 11.58 -42.51 -17.50
C ARG A 224 10.34 -42.97 -18.26
N ARG A 225 10.45 -42.99 -19.59
CA ARG A 225 9.64 -43.85 -20.46
C ARG A 225 10.04 -45.30 -20.23
#